data_AF-A0A1T4SYZ0-F1
#
_entry.id   AF-A0A1T4SYZ0-F1
#
_cell.length_a   1.000
_cell.length_b   1.000
_cell.length_c   1.000
_cell.angle_alpha   90.00
_cell.angle_beta   90.00
_cell.angle_gamma   90.00
#
_symmetry.space_group_name_H-M   'P 1'
#
loop_
_entity.id
_entity.type
_entity.pdbx_description
1 polymer ?
#
loop_
_entity_poly.entity_id
_entity_poly.type
_entity_poly.pdbx_seq_one_letter_code
_entity_poly.pdbx_strand_id
1 'polypeptide(L)'
;MRPCLFLLLIMTGLMTGSSCHPTAPAPVPVERDSTEIKLAAGFLRGEALFLRHCAACHLPPEKKVTDNYMFVRLFDRMPSPSSRYFIRYIQDSKSLREAGDAYAIALHRYWEHPYDHHFRDSMTVSDIRNLIVYIRVAASK
;
A
#
# COMPACT_ATOMS: atom_id res chain seq x y z
N MET A 1 64.74 -61.14 52.69
CA MET A 1 65.38 -59.79 52.69
C MET A 1 65.44 -59.34 51.24
N ARG A 2 64.88 -58.25 50.75
CA ARG A 2 64.30 -57.01 51.28
C ARG A 2 63.03 -56.63 50.48
N PRO A 3 62.13 -55.83 51.05
CA PRO A 3 60.90 -55.36 50.43
C PRO A 3 61.10 -54.03 49.68
N CYS A 4 60.17 -53.66 48.80
CA CYS A 4 59.87 -52.24 48.55
C CYS A 4 58.39 -52.04 48.22
N LEU A 5 57.80 -51.23 49.09
CA LEU A 5 56.45 -50.69 49.17
C LEU A 5 56.29 -49.49 48.22
N PHE A 6 55.09 -48.91 48.20
CA PHE A 6 54.62 -47.66 47.59
C PHE A 6 53.99 -47.81 46.19
N LEU A 7 52.85 -47.21 45.86
CA LEU A 7 51.77 -46.55 46.59
C LEU A 7 50.67 -46.27 45.54
N LEU A 8 49.42 -46.28 45.99
CA LEU A 8 48.19 -45.76 45.35
C LEU A 8 48.35 -44.70 44.24
N LEU A 9 47.52 -44.80 43.20
CA LEU A 9 46.63 -43.69 42.81
C LEU A 9 45.42 -44.23 42.00
N ILE A 10 44.23 -44.09 42.57
CA ILE A 10 42.94 -44.35 41.91
C ILE A 10 42.51 -43.05 41.24
N MET A 11 42.29 -43.05 39.93
CA MET A 11 41.63 -41.96 39.19
C MET A 11 40.40 -42.51 38.47
N THR A 12 39.26 -42.42 39.15
CA THR A 12 37.93 -42.57 38.55
C THR A 12 37.61 -41.33 37.71
N GLY A 13 37.70 -41.45 36.39
CA GLY A 13 37.21 -40.44 35.46
C GLY A 13 35.79 -40.76 35.01
N LEU A 14 34.82 -39.97 35.47
CA LEU A 14 33.47 -39.88 34.91
C LEU A 14 33.55 -39.24 33.52
N MET A 15 33.21 -39.99 32.47
CA MET A 15 32.99 -39.44 31.14
C MET A 15 31.51 -39.04 31.03
N THR A 16 31.24 -37.74 31.11
CA THR A 16 29.93 -37.16 30.84
C THR A 16 29.66 -37.21 29.34
N GLY A 17 28.59 -37.90 28.94
CA GLY A 17 28.10 -37.92 27.58
C GLY A 17 27.64 -36.54 27.13
N SER A 18 28.21 -36.04 26.02
CA SER A 18 27.73 -34.85 25.34
C SER A 18 26.46 -35.18 24.56
N SER A 19 25.32 -34.68 25.02
CA SER A 19 24.07 -34.68 24.27
C SER A 19 24.11 -33.60 23.20
N CYS A 20 24.34 -33.99 21.95
CA CYS A 20 24.17 -33.12 20.79
C CYS A 20 22.66 -32.86 20.60
N HIS A 21 22.11 -31.81 21.22
CA HIS A 21 20.79 -31.32 20.87
C HIS A 21 20.88 -30.48 19.58
N PRO A 22 20.17 -30.85 18.50
CA PRO A 22 20.08 -30.00 17.32
C PRO A 22 19.29 -28.74 17.70
N THR A 23 19.98 -27.60 17.76
CA THR A 23 19.36 -26.28 17.91
C THR A 23 18.54 -26.01 16.64
N ALA A 24 17.23 -25.83 16.80
CA ALA A 24 16.36 -25.39 15.71
C ALA A 24 16.90 -24.05 15.15
N PRO A 25 17.02 -23.90 13.82
CA PRO A 25 17.50 -22.65 13.25
C PRO A 25 16.55 -21.52 13.63
N ALA A 26 17.12 -20.40 14.07
CA ALA A 26 16.35 -19.20 14.39
C ALA A 26 15.52 -18.76 13.17
N PRO A 27 14.29 -18.25 13.37
CA PRO A 27 13.47 -17.75 12.28
C PRO A 27 14.21 -16.60 11.57
N VAL A 28 14.47 -16.79 10.27
CA VAL A 28 15.15 -15.81 9.45
C VAL A 28 14.20 -14.62 9.21
N PRO A 29 14.61 -13.37 9.48
CA PRO A 29 13.78 -12.20 9.20
C PRO A 29 13.50 -12.12 7.69
N VAL A 30 12.23 -12.17 7.30
CA VAL A 30 11.83 -11.95 5.90
C VAL A 30 11.94 -10.46 5.62
N GLU A 31 13.03 -10.04 4.97
CA GLU A 31 13.14 -8.70 4.35
C GLU A 31 12.09 -8.60 3.25
N ARG A 32 10.92 -8.03 3.57
CA ARG A 32 9.95 -7.63 2.56
C ARG A 32 10.44 -6.38 1.85
N ASP A 33 10.29 -6.35 0.52
CA ASP A 33 10.66 -5.20 -0.30
C ASP A 33 9.94 -3.93 0.20
N SER A 34 10.74 -2.92 0.55
CA SER A 34 10.24 -1.61 0.97
C SER A 34 9.26 -0.98 -0.03
N THR A 35 9.34 -1.34 -1.31
CA THR A 35 8.43 -0.92 -2.36
C THR A 35 7.04 -1.53 -2.20
N GLU A 36 6.97 -2.83 -1.92
CA GLU A 36 5.72 -3.54 -1.66
C GLU A 36 5.04 -3.01 -0.40
N ILE A 37 5.83 -2.74 0.65
CA ILE A 37 5.33 -2.13 1.89
C ILE A 37 4.74 -0.74 1.62
N LYS A 38 5.44 0.10 0.85
CA LYS A 38 4.95 1.44 0.48
C LYS A 38 3.69 1.37 -0.39
N LEU A 39 3.61 0.42 -1.31
CA LEU A 39 2.42 0.22 -2.15
C LEU A 39 1.22 -0.21 -1.31
N ALA A 40 1.40 -1.20 -0.42
CA ALA A 40 0.35 -1.66 0.47
C ALA A 40 -0.13 -0.55 1.42
N ALA A 41 0.80 0.21 2.01
CA ALA A 41 0.46 1.36 2.85
C ALA A 41 -0.30 2.45 2.08
N GLY A 42 0.15 2.76 0.85
CA GLY A 42 -0.52 3.72 -0.03
C GLY A 42 -1.92 3.26 -0.43
N PHE A 43 -2.10 1.97 -0.71
CA PHE A 43 -3.40 1.36 -1.02
C PHE A 43 -4.38 1.53 0.14
N LEU A 44 -4.01 1.08 1.35
CA LEU A 44 -4.87 1.14 2.54
C LEU A 44 -5.23 2.58 2.91
N ARG A 45 -4.26 3.50 2.82
CA ARG A 45 -4.49 4.93 3.06
C ARG A 45 -5.45 5.50 2.01
N GLY A 46 -5.28 5.15 0.73
CA GLY A 46 -6.14 5.57 -0.36
C GLY A 46 -7.57 5.07 -0.22
N GLU A 47 -7.75 3.81 0.14
CA GLU A 47 -9.07 3.20 0.41
C GLU A 47 -9.81 3.95 1.52
N ALA A 48 -9.14 4.19 2.65
CA ALA A 48 -9.73 4.94 3.77
C ALA A 48 -10.14 6.38 3.38
N LEU A 49 -9.32 7.05 2.56
CA LEU A 49 -9.65 8.37 2.03
C LEU A 49 -10.86 8.33 1.09
N PHE A 50 -10.93 7.33 0.21
CA PHE A 50 -12.03 7.16 -0.73
C PHE A 50 -13.35 6.95 0.02
N LEU A 51 -13.36 6.02 0.98
CA LEU A 51 -14.56 5.71 1.77
C LEU A 51 -15.05 6.92 2.56
N ARG A 52 -14.14 7.79 3.01
CA ARG A 52 -14.49 9.00 3.77
C ARG A 52 -15.01 10.14 2.90
N HIS A 53 -14.39 10.36 1.74
CA HIS A 53 -14.57 11.61 0.97
C HIS A 53 -15.26 11.41 -0.37
N CYS A 54 -15.18 10.22 -0.97
CA CYS A 54 -15.64 9.96 -2.34
C CYS A 54 -16.87 9.04 -2.38
N ALA A 55 -17.02 8.15 -1.39
CA ALA A 55 -18.05 7.10 -1.39
C ALA A 55 -19.49 7.62 -1.31
N ALA A 56 -19.69 8.89 -0.96
CA ALA A 56 -21.01 9.53 -0.97
C ALA A 56 -21.59 9.66 -2.39
N CYS A 57 -20.72 9.81 -3.40
CA CYS A 57 -21.13 9.99 -4.80
C CYS A 57 -20.58 8.91 -5.74
N HIS A 58 -19.52 8.21 -5.34
CA HIS A 58 -18.84 7.22 -6.18
C HIS A 58 -18.86 5.86 -5.53
N LEU A 59 -19.28 4.83 -6.27
CA LEU A 59 -19.14 3.45 -5.81
C LEU A 59 -17.65 3.06 -5.78
N PRO A 60 -17.20 2.27 -4.78
CA PRO A 60 -15.82 1.83 -4.71
C PRO A 60 -15.34 1.18 -6.02
N PRO A 61 -14.11 1.43 -6.49
CA PRO A 61 -13.64 0.98 -7.80
C PRO A 61 -13.68 -0.55 -8.01
N GLU A 62 -13.55 -1.32 -6.94
CA GLU A 62 -13.64 -2.80 -6.95
C GLU A 62 -15.09 -3.32 -7.09
N LYS A 63 -16.10 -2.46 -6.91
CA LYS A 63 -17.49 -2.87 -7.10
C LYS A 63 -17.83 -2.93 -8.59
N LYS A 64 -17.95 -4.16 -9.08
CA LYS A 64 -18.41 -4.50 -10.44
C LYS A 64 -19.93 -4.39 -10.53
N VAL A 65 -20.43 -3.16 -10.61
CA VAL A 65 -21.80 -2.90 -11.07
C VAL A 65 -21.74 -2.38 -12.50
N THR A 66 -22.76 -2.70 -13.29
CA THR A 66 -22.88 -2.32 -14.72
C THR A 66 -22.64 -0.84 -14.97
N ASP A 67 -22.93 0.01 -13.99
CA ASP A 67 -22.87 1.47 -14.12
C ASP A 67 -21.60 2.11 -13.51
N ASN A 68 -20.66 1.34 -12.94
CA ASN A 68 -19.41 1.89 -12.38
C ASN A 68 -18.30 2.01 -13.44
N TYR A 69 -18.66 2.50 -14.63
CA TYR A 69 -17.74 2.64 -15.76
C TYR A 69 -16.72 3.78 -15.57
N MET A 70 -16.93 4.65 -14.58
CA MET A 70 -16.10 5.84 -14.41
C MET A 70 -14.63 5.48 -14.12
N PHE A 71 -14.37 4.41 -13.36
CA PHE A 71 -13.00 4.01 -13.01
C PHE A 71 -12.33 3.15 -14.08
N VAL A 72 -13.09 2.61 -15.05
CA VAL A 72 -12.56 1.79 -16.14
C VAL A 72 -11.59 2.64 -16.97
N ARG A 73 -10.33 2.20 -17.01
CA ARG A 73 -9.23 2.86 -17.74
C ARG A 73 -9.15 4.37 -17.47
N LEU A 74 -9.50 4.80 -16.26
CA LEU A 74 -9.61 6.22 -15.90
C LEU A 74 -8.35 7.01 -16.26
N PHE A 75 -7.18 6.49 -15.90
CA PHE A 75 -5.90 7.15 -16.12
C PHE A 75 -5.40 7.11 -17.57
N ASP A 76 -5.99 6.26 -18.43
CA ASP A 76 -5.69 6.22 -19.87
C ASP A 76 -6.46 7.31 -20.62
N ARG A 77 -7.64 7.69 -20.10
CA ARG A 77 -8.57 8.63 -20.74
C ARG A 77 -8.33 10.10 -20.34
N MET A 78 -7.55 10.33 -19.29
CA MET A 78 -7.24 11.68 -18.80
C MET A 78 -6.11 12.35 -19.60
N PRO A 79 -6.08 13.70 -19.63
CA PRO A 79 -4.94 14.44 -20.16
C PRO A 79 -3.61 14.03 -19.51
N SER A 80 -2.58 13.88 -20.32
CA SER A 80 -1.23 13.51 -19.85
C SER A 80 -0.49 14.71 -19.24
N PRO A 81 0.26 14.55 -18.13
CA PRO A 81 0.41 13.33 -17.33
C PRO A 81 -0.82 13.09 -16.45
N SER A 82 -1.45 11.92 -16.58
CA SER A 82 -2.77 11.65 -16.00
C SER A 82 -2.80 11.73 -14.48
N SER A 83 -1.75 11.28 -13.78
CA SER A 83 -1.65 11.45 -12.33
C SER A 83 -1.63 12.93 -11.90
N ARG A 84 -0.92 13.78 -12.66
CA ARG A 84 -0.85 15.22 -12.36
C ARG A 84 -2.19 15.89 -12.65
N TYR A 85 -2.84 15.50 -13.74
CA TYR A 85 -4.17 16.01 -14.08
C TYR A 85 -5.20 15.61 -13.02
N PHE A 86 -5.21 14.34 -12.60
CA PHE A 86 -6.09 13.83 -11.56
C PHE A 86 -5.96 14.63 -10.25
N ILE A 87 -4.72 14.91 -9.83
CA ILE A 87 -4.47 15.73 -8.62
C ILE A 87 -5.13 17.11 -8.76
N ARG A 88 -4.89 17.82 -9.87
CA ARG A 88 -5.50 19.14 -10.09
C ARG A 88 -7.02 19.07 -10.12
N TYR A 89 -7.57 18.05 -10.78
CA TYR A 89 -9.01 17.87 -10.92
C TYR A 89 -9.70 17.60 -9.57
N ILE A 90 -9.14 16.71 -8.75
CA ILE A 90 -9.68 16.44 -7.40
C ILE A 90 -9.51 17.66 -6.48
N GLN A 91 -8.42 18.42 -6.62
CA GLN A 91 -8.22 19.62 -5.80
C GLN A 91 -9.27 20.69 -6.08
N ASP A 92 -9.54 21.01 -7.35
CA ASP A 92 -10.46 22.08 -7.75
C ASP A 92 -10.89 21.94 -9.23
N SER A 93 -11.89 21.09 -9.49
CA SER A 93 -12.37 20.86 -10.86
C SER A 93 -13.12 22.07 -11.45
N LYS A 94 -13.72 22.90 -10.60
CA LYS A 94 -14.41 24.13 -11.00
C LYS A 94 -13.42 25.14 -11.58
N SER A 95 -12.31 25.38 -10.87
CA SER A 95 -11.26 26.29 -11.34
C SER A 95 -10.66 25.85 -12.68
N LEU A 96 -10.49 24.54 -12.92
CA LEU A 96 -10.08 24.02 -14.22
C LEU A 96 -11.08 24.39 -15.33
N ARG A 97 -12.37 24.17 -15.07
CA ARG A 97 -13.44 24.51 -16.03
C ARG A 97 -13.47 26.01 -16.33
N GLU A 98 -13.39 26.85 -15.31
CA GLU A 98 -13.38 28.32 -15.45
C GLU A 98 -12.15 28.84 -16.19
N ALA A 99 -11.02 28.14 -16.07
CA ALA A 99 -9.80 28.43 -16.83
C ALA A 99 -9.84 27.95 -18.29
N GLY A 100 -10.96 27.37 -18.76
CA GLY A 100 -11.11 26.91 -20.13
C GLY A 100 -10.56 25.50 -20.41
N ASP A 101 -10.32 24.69 -19.38
CA ASP A 101 -9.85 23.31 -19.58
C ASP A 101 -10.91 22.46 -20.30
N ALA A 102 -10.60 22.08 -21.55
CA ALA A 102 -11.56 21.40 -22.43
C ALA A 102 -12.05 20.07 -21.86
N TYR A 103 -11.20 19.32 -21.15
CA TYR A 103 -11.56 18.03 -20.57
C TYR A 103 -12.51 18.21 -19.36
N ALA A 104 -12.22 19.17 -18.48
CA ALA A 104 -13.12 19.50 -17.36
C ALA A 104 -14.47 20.05 -17.84
N ILE A 105 -14.48 20.88 -18.89
CA ILE A 105 -15.71 21.36 -19.53
C ILE A 105 -16.53 20.20 -20.09
N ALA A 106 -15.89 19.28 -20.81
CA ALA A 106 -16.57 18.12 -21.39
C ALA A 106 -17.19 17.21 -20.33
N LEU A 107 -16.47 16.92 -19.24
CA LEU A 107 -17.00 16.14 -18.13
C LEU A 107 -18.20 16.80 -17.45
N HIS A 108 -18.12 18.11 -17.17
CA HIS A 108 -19.23 18.83 -16.58
C HIS A 108 -20.50 18.78 -17.45
N ARG A 109 -20.34 18.95 -18.77
CA ARG A 109 -21.46 18.85 -19.72
C ARG A 109 -22.02 17.44 -19.81
N TYR A 110 -21.18 16.41 -19.76
CA TYR A 110 -21.64 15.03 -19.88
C TYR A 110 -22.48 14.59 -18.68
N TRP A 111 -22.08 15.00 -17.47
CA TRP A 111 -22.76 14.58 -16.24
C TRP A 111 -23.87 15.55 -15.81
N GLU A 112 -23.89 16.77 -16.34
CA GLU A 112 -24.85 17.85 -16.03
C GLU A 112 -25.09 18.06 -14.52
N HIS A 113 -24.12 17.69 -13.69
CA HIS A 113 -24.27 17.65 -12.25
C HIS A 113 -23.66 18.92 -11.63
N PRO A 114 -24.32 19.55 -10.63
CA PRO A 114 -23.85 20.80 -10.04
C PRO A 114 -22.65 20.63 -9.10
N TYR A 115 -22.22 19.39 -8.83
CA TYR A 115 -21.11 19.13 -7.92
C TYR A 115 -19.77 19.15 -8.64
N ASP A 116 -18.92 20.05 -8.17
CA ASP A 116 -17.50 20.11 -8.49
C ASP A 116 -16.68 19.50 -7.34
N HIS A 117 -15.58 18.85 -7.67
CA HIS A 117 -14.56 18.49 -6.70
C HIS A 117 -13.89 19.77 -6.17
N HIS A 118 -13.81 19.88 -4.83
CA HIS A 118 -13.11 20.94 -4.10
C HIS A 118 -12.43 20.37 -2.85
N PHE A 119 -11.32 19.65 -3.04
CA PHE A 119 -10.58 18.99 -1.95
C PHE A 119 -9.24 19.66 -1.63
N ARG A 120 -8.91 20.78 -2.28
CA ARG A 120 -7.65 21.52 -2.04
C ARG A 120 -7.42 21.84 -0.56
N ASP A 121 -8.49 22.11 0.18
CA ASP A 121 -8.43 22.55 1.57
C ASP A 121 -8.54 21.39 2.59
N SER A 122 -8.91 20.18 2.14
CA SER A 122 -9.17 19.01 2.99
C SER A 122 -8.26 17.83 2.71
N MET A 123 -7.52 17.82 1.59
CA MET A 123 -6.62 16.75 1.20
C MET A 123 -5.28 17.29 0.70
N THR A 124 -4.18 16.72 1.20
CA THR A 124 -2.85 17.04 0.67
C THR A 124 -2.63 16.37 -0.70
N VAL A 125 -1.63 16.84 -1.44
CA VAL A 125 -1.18 16.16 -2.66
C VAL A 125 -0.76 14.71 -2.38
N SER A 126 -0.17 14.44 -1.20
CA SER A 126 0.20 13.08 -0.81
C SER A 126 -1.02 12.19 -0.59
N ASP A 127 -2.08 12.71 0.01
CA ASP A 127 -3.34 11.97 0.19
C ASP A 127 -3.97 11.63 -1.16
N ILE A 128 -3.97 12.57 -2.12
CA ILE A 128 -4.49 12.32 -3.46
C ILE A 128 -3.61 11.32 -4.23
N ARG A 129 -2.29 11.29 -3.99
CA ARG A 129 -1.43 10.22 -4.54
C ARG A 129 -1.79 8.84 -3.98
N ASN A 130 -2.15 8.74 -2.71
CA ASN A 130 -2.63 7.49 -2.12
C ASN A 130 -3.98 7.08 -2.74
N LEU A 131 -4.89 8.03 -3.01
CA LEU A 131 -6.10 7.75 -3.79
C LEU A 131 -5.78 7.18 -5.18
N ILE A 132 -4.81 7.75 -5.89
CA ILE A 132 -4.38 7.22 -7.20
C ILE A 132 -3.90 5.77 -7.07
N VAL A 133 -3.09 5.45 -6.06
CA VAL A 133 -2.64 4.07 -5.81
C VAL A 133 -3.82 3.14 -5.59
N TYR A 134 -4.75 3.51 -4.70
CA TYR A 134 -5.95 2.72 -4.44
C TYR A 134 -6.77 2.49 -5.71
N ILE A 135 -7.14 3.54 -6.45
CA ILE A 135 -7.97 3.44 -7.65
C ILE A 135 -7.30 2.55 -8.70
N ARG A 136 -5.99 2.71 -8.95
CA ARG A 136 -5.27 1.89 -9.93
C ARG A 136 -5.30 0.41 -9.59
N VAL A 137 -5.06 0.07 -8.32
CA VAL A 137 -5.03 -1.32 -7.87
C VAL A 137 -6.44 -1.91 -7.81
N ALA A 138 -7.41 -1.17 -7.25
CA ALA A 138 -8.78 -1.63 -7.05
C ALA A 138 -9.57 -1.78 -8.35
N ALA A 139 -9.40 -0.85 -9.30
CA ALA A 139 -10.09 -0.90 -10.60
C ALA A 139 -9.49 -1.93 -11.57
N SER A 140 -8.33 -2.51 -11.25
CA SER A 140 -7.67 -3.54 -12.08
C SER A 140 -8.10 -4.98 -11.72
N LYS A 141 -8.97 -5.15 -10.72
CA LYS A 141 -9.44 -6.46 -10.24
C LYS A 141 -10.78 -6.85 -10.86
#